data_AF-A0A7X8IM98-F1
#
_entry.id   AF-A0A7X8IM98-F1
#
_cell.length_a   1.000
_cell.length_b   1.000
_cell.length_c   1.000
_cell.angle_alpha   90.00
_cell.angle_beta   90.00
_cell.angle_gamma   90.00
#
_symmetry.space_group_name_H-M   'P 1'
#
loop_
_entity.id
_entity.type
_entity.pdbx_description
1 polymer ?
#
loop_
_entity_poly.entity_id
_entity_poly.type
_entity_poly.pdbx_seq_one_letter_code
_entity_poly.pdbx_strand_id
1 'polypeptide(L)'
;MSGREIAKLSCRILSIYTMVRAIGLIIMSLASMAVGQNGNFSFQLEKLIYSVPFALIFLLGLFLWLASERLAFVMVSDFETQEEHLEFSIEDLKRTAFCTLGLFFIGLALPGLVSSFINLKFIMPKYGYFMQPTEVAKLIETTIQLLLGIGMFAGSKGLVRILGVLRETGPGKRTEYS
;
A
#
# COMPACT_ATOMS: atom_id res chain seq x y z
N MET A 1 -23.33 -11.49 5.84
CA MET A 1 -22.36 -10.51 5.32
C MET A 1 -21.79 -11.07 4.05
N SER A 2 -21.91 -10.37 2.92
CA SER A 2 -21.37 -10.87 1.65
C SER A 2 -19.85 -10.67 1.59
N GLY A 3 -19.12 -11.52 0.87
CA GLY A 3 -17.67 -11.34 0.70
C GLY A 3 -17.29 -10.00 0.10
N ARG A 4 -18.19 -9.45 -0.72
CA ARG A 4 -18.07 -8.11 -1.31
C ARG A 4 -18.16 -7.00 -0.27
N GLU A 5 -19.00 -7.14 0.77
CA GLU A 5 -19.04 -6.20 1.89
C GLU A 5 -17.73 -6.20 2.69
N ILE A 6 -17.15 -7.39 2.92
CA ILE A 6 -15.87 -7.53 3.62
C ILE A 6 -14.74 -6.89 2.82
N ALA A 7 -14.66 -7.15 1.51
CA ALA A 7 -13.66 -6.54 0.63
C ALA A 7 -13.81 -5.01 0.56
N LYS A 8 -15.04 -4.51 0.48
CA LYS A 8 -15.35 -3.06 0.51
C LYS A 8 -14.93 -2.44 1.84
N LEU A 9 -15.21 -3.11 2.95
CA LEU A 9 -14.82 -2.67 4.29
C LEU A 9 -13.30 -2.61 4.42
N SER A 10 -12.57 -3.64 3.97
CA SER A 10 -11.10 -3.66 3.96
C SER A 10 -10.51 -2.49 3.17
N CYS A 11 -11.04 -2.19 1.98
CA CYS A 11 -10.62 -1.03 1.20
C CYS A 11 -10.88 0.30 1.93
N ARG A 12 -12.02 0.43 2.62
CA ARG A 12 -12.37 1.63 3.40
C ARG A 12 -11.51 1.81 4.65
N ILE A 13 -11.19 0.73 5.34
CA ILE A 13 -10.27 0.77 6.49
C ILE A 13 -8.88 1.21 6.00
N LEU A 14 -8.43 0.66 4.87
CA LEU A 14 -7.15 1.00 4.27
C LEU A 14 -7.09 2.46 3.81
N SER A 15 -8.17 2.99 3.23
CA SER A 15 -8.22 4.42 2.86
C SER A 15 -8.18 5.34 4.07
N ILE A 16 -8.92 5.03 5.15
CA ILE A 16 -8.85 5.82 6.39
C ILE A 16 -7.42 5.80 6.94
N TYR A 17 -6.80 4.63 7.04
CA TYR A 17 -5.42 4.50 7.52
C TYR A 17 -4.45 5.36 6.70
N THR A 18 -4.52 5.29 5.37
CA THR A 18 -3.63 6.05 4.47
C THR A 18 -3.87 7.55 4.58
N MET A 19 -5.12 8.01 4.67
CA MET A 19 -5.45 9.42 4.90
C MET A 19 -4.93 9.92 6.24
N VAL A 20 -5.16 9.19 7.34
CA VAL A 20 -4.67 9.57 8.68
C VAL A 20 -3.15 9.66 8.68
N ARG A 21 -2.47 8.70 8.05
CA ARG A 21 -1.02 8.73 7.90
C ARG A 21 -0.56 9.95 7.08
N ALA A 22 -1.27 10.30 6.00
CA ALA A 22 -0.96 11.48 5.21
C ALA A 22 -1.05 12.77 6.04
N ILE A 23 -2.09 12.90 6.88
CA ILE A 23 -2.27 14.06 7.77
C ILE A 23 -1.07 14.22 8.70
N GLY A 24 -0.63 13.15 9.36
CA GLY A 24 0.55 13.19 10.24
C GLY A 24 1.82 13.66 9.52
N LEU A 25 2.02 13.20 8.29
CA LEU A 25 3.16 13.60 7.46
C LEU A 25 3.06 15.06 6.98
N ILE A 26 1.86 15.53 6.62
CA ILE A 26 1.61 16.94 6.25
C ILE A 26 1.92 17.85 7.44
N ILE A 27 1.49 17.48 8.66
CA ILE A 27 1.79 18.25 9.87
C ILE A 27 3.29 18.34 10.11
N MET A 28 4.02 17.22 10.00
CA MET A 28 5.49 17.21 10.09
C MET A 28 6.14 18.10 9.03
N SER A 29 5.65 18.05 7.80
CA SER A 29 6.14 18.90 6.71
C SER A 29 5.87 20.38 6.96
N LEU A 30 4.67 20.74 7.43
CA LEU A 30 4.35 22.14 7.75
C LEU A 30 5.19 22.66 8.92
N ALA A 31 5.43 21.82 9.94
CA ALA A 31 6.30 22.15 11.06
C ALA A 31 7.74 22.42 10.61
N SER A 32 8.28 21.59 9.71
CA SER A 32 9.63 21.81 9.15
C SER A 32 9.70 23.03 8.21
N MET A 33 8.59 23.42 7.58
CA MET A 33 8.51 24.66 6.81
C MET A 33 8.50 25.91 7.71
N ALA A 34 7.82 25.85 8.85
CA ALA A 34 7.70 26.96 9.82
C ALA A 34 9.00 27.27 10.57
N VAL A 35 9.86 26.27 10.79
CA VAL A 35 11.19 26.45 11.40
C VAL A 35 12.22 26.65 10.29
N GLY A 36 12.48 27.91 9.91
CA GLY A 36 13.64 28.25 9.06
C GLY A 36 14.96 28.13 9.83
N GLN A 37 16.08 27.84 9.17
CA GLN A 37 17.41 27.77 9.80
C GLN A 37 17.80 29.04 10.60
N ASN A 38 17.16 30.19 10.29
CA ASN A 38 17.37 31.47 10.97
C ASN A 38 16.09 32.04 11.62
N GLY A 39 15.03 31.23 11.83
CA GLY A 39 13.76 31.70 12.41
C GLY A 39 12.89 32.59 11.49
N ASN A 40 13.37 32.96 10.31
CA ASN A 40 12.61 33.76 9.34
C ASN A 40 11.70 32.88 8.47
N PHE A 41 10.42 33.26 8.40
CA PHE A 41 9.42 32.65 7.51
C PHE A 41 9.78 32.98 6.05
N SER A 42 10.21 31.98 5.29
CA SER A 42 10.41 32.09 3.84
C SER A 42 9.74 30.92 3.14
N PHE A 43 8.74 31.24 2.31
CA PHE A 43 8.12 30.28 1.40
C PHE A 43 9.01 30.13 0.17
N GLN A 44 9.87 29.11 0.21
CA GLN A 44 10.65 28.72 -0.96
C GLN A 44 9.84 27.72 -1.77
N LEU A 45 9.68 27.96 -3.08
CA LEU A 45 8.99 27.04 -4.02
C LEU A 45 9.52 25.61 -3.93
N GLU A 46 10.79 25.45 -3.57
CA GLU A 46 11.42 24.15 -3.34
C GLU A 46 10.75 23.35 -2.23
N LYS A 47 10.31 24.01 -1.15
CA LYS A 47 9.59 23.38 -0.04
C LYS A 47 8.23 22.79 -0.49
N LEU A 48 7.61 23.36 -1.53
CA LEU A 48 6.36 22.84 -2.10
C LEU A 48 6.57 21.46 -2.76
N ILE A 49 7.72 21.25 -3.42
CA ILE A 49 8.06 19.98 -4.08
C ILE A 49 8.12 18.84 -3.04
N TYR A 50 8.60 19.11 -1.82
CA TYR A 50 8.62 18.11 -0.74
C TYR A 50 7.24 17.70 -0.22
N SER A 51 6.20 18.50 -0.49
CA SER A 51 4.83 18.17 -0.09
C SER A 51 4.14 17.19 -1.04
N VAL A 52 4.68 17.02 -2.26
CA VAL A 52 4.09 16.20 -3.33
C VAL A 52 3.87 14.73 -2.91
N PRO A 53 4.84 14.03 -2.28
CA PRO A 53 4.62 12.66 -1.82
C PRO A 53 3.46 12.54 -0.82
N PHE A 54 3.26 13.54 0.04
CA PHE A 54 2.18 13.51 1.04
C PHE A 54 0.81 13.72 0.43
N ALA A 55 0.71 14.66 -0.53
CA ALA A 55 -0.49 14.83 -1.32
C ALA A 55 -0.85 13.53 -2.06
N LEU A 56 0.16 12.81 -2.57
CA LEU A 56 -0.02 11.53 -3.26
C LEU A 56 -0.55 10.44 -2.32
N ILE A 57 -0.08 10.35 -1.07
CA ILE A 57 -0.65 9.43 -0.06
C ILE A 57 -2.12 9.76 0.19
N PHE A 58 -2.44 11.04 0.36
CA PHE A 58 -3.81 11.47 0.62
C PHE A 58 -4.73 11.16 -0.56
N LEU A 59 -4.30 11.46 -1.78
CA LEU A 59 -5.03 11.16 -3.01
C LEU A 59 -5.20 9.65 -3.20
N LEU A 60 -4.20 8.84 -2.84
CA LEU A 60 -4.30 7.39 -2.88
C LEU A 60 -5.35 6.87 -1.89
N GLY A 61 -5.40 7.43 -0.67
CA GLY A 61 -6.47 7.16 0.28
C GLY A 61 -7.84 7.53 -0.26
N LEU A 62 -7.98 8.72 -0.86
CA LEU A 62 -9.23 9.16 -1.48
C LEU A 62 -9.66 8.23 -2.63
N PHE A 63 -8.71 7.83 -3.46
CA PHE A 63 -8.93 6.89 -4.54
C PHE A 63 -9.40 5.53 -4.02
N LEU A 64 -8.73 4.96 -3.00
CA LEU A 64 -9.14 3.71 -2.34
C LEU A 64 -10.55 3.79 -1.78
N TRP A 65 -10.93 4.95 -1.22
CA TRP A 65 -12.28 5.17 -0.70
C TRP A 65 -13.33 5.17 -1.83
N LEU A 66 -13.13 5.99 -2.86
CA LEU A 66 -14.05 6.14 -3.99
C LEU A 66 -14.15 4.85 -4.84
N ALA A 67 -13.01 4.19 -5.05
CA ALA A 67 -12.92 2.97 -5.83
C ALA A 67 -13.24 1.71 -5.01
N SER A 68 -13.53 1.82 -3.70
CA SER A 68 -13.74 0.67 -2.81
C SER A 68 -14.73 -0.36 -3.33
N GLU A 69 -15.77 0.09 -4.03
CA GLU A 69 -16.79 -0.80 -4.61
C GLU A 69 -16.31 -1.53 -5.87
N ARG A 70 -15.52 -0.85 -6.71
CA ARG A 70 -14.89 -1.44 -7.90
C ARG A 70 -13.76 -2.39 -7.51
N LEU A 71 -12.95 -2.02 -6.52
CA LEU A 71 -11.89 -2.85 -5.97
C LEU A 71 -12.47 -4.11 -5.30
N ALA A 72 -13.56 -3.97 -4.53
CA ALA A 72 -14.26 -5.11 -3.95
C ALA A 72 -14.81 -6.07 -5.02
N PHE A 73 -15.30 -5.53 -6.14
CA PHE A 73 -15.66 -6.36 -7.30
C PHE A 73 -14.43 -7.11 -7.82
N VAL A 74 -13.32 -6.44 -8.13
CA VAL A 74 -12.10 -7.13 -8.63
C VAL A 74 -11.54 -8.16 -7.64
N MET A 75 -11.68 -7.94 -6.33
CA MET A 75 -11.23 -8.88 -5.30
C MET A 75 -12.06 -10.17 -5.25
N VAL A 76 -13.33 -10.11 -5.64
CA VAL A 76 -14.32 -11.18 -5.44
C VAL A 76 -14.83 -11.78 -6.76
N SER A 77 -14.94 -10.99 -7.82
CA SER A 77 -15.74 -11.25 -9.04
C SER A 77 -15.09 -12.12 -10.10
N ASP A 78 -14.26 -13.08 -9.72
CA ASP A 78 -14.04 -14.25 -10.59
C ASP A 78 -15.12 -15.32 -10.43
N PHE A 79 -16.12 -15.08 -9.58
CA PHE A 79 -17.36 -15.84 -9.58
C PHE A 79 -18.39 -15.08 -10.44
N GLU A 80 -18.38 -15.34 -11.75
CA GLU A 80 -19.59 -15.12 -12.54
C GLU A 80 -20.70 -16.02 -12.00
N THR A 81 -21.88 -15.42 -11.83
CA THR A 81 -23.18 -16.10 -11.82
C THR A 81 -23.31 -17.33 -10.92
N GLN A 82 -23.80 -17.13 -9.70
CA GLN A 82 -25.02 -17.80 -9.25
C GLN A 82 -25.38 -17.28 -7.86
N GLU A 83 -26.60 -16.75 -7.79
CA GLU A 83 -27.46 -16.66 -6.61
C GLU A 83 -26.84 -16.13 -5.30
N GLU A 84 -27.39 -15.00 -4.88
CA GLU A 84 -27.46 -14.56 -3.49
C GLU A 84 -27.58 -15.78 -2.56
N HIS A 85 -26.61 -15.97 -1.67
CA HIS A 85 -26.49 -17.03 -0.63
C HIS A 85 -25.39 -18.10 -0.77
N LEU A 86 -24.31 -17.90 -1.54
CA LEU A 86 -23.10 -18.71 -1.35
C LEU A 86 -22.25 -18.20 -0.17
N GLU A 87 -22.09 -19.07 0.83
CA GLU A 87 -21.28 -18.86 2.03
C GLU A 87 -19.90 -18.31 1.67
N PHE A 88 -19.53 -17.19 2.27
CA PHE A 88 -18.20 -16.61 2.12
C PHE A 88 -17.15 -17.59 2.61
N SER A 89 -16.40 -18.19 1.67
CA SER A 89 -15.42 -19.22 2.00
C SER A 89 -14.21 -18.60 2.71
N ILE A 90 -13.56 -19.41 3.55
CA ILE A 90 -12.26 -19.07 4.14
C ILE A 90 -11.22 -18.76 3.05
N GLU A 91 -11.37 -19.36 1.86
CA GLU A 91 -10.49 -19.09 0.73
C GLU A 91 -10.68 -17.66 0.17
N ASP A 92 -11.92 -17.22 0.07
CA ASP A 92 -12.27 -15.85 -0.36
C ASP A 92 -11.78 -14.81 0.65
N LEU A 93 -11.86 -15.13 1.95
CA LEU A 93 -11.30 -14.28 3.00
C LEU A 93 -9.79 -14.13 2.86
N LYS A 94 -9.05 -15.23 2.67
CA LYS A 94 -7.61 -15.20 2.48
C LYS A 94 -7.24 -14.40 1.24
N ARG A 95 -7.93 -14.63 0.12
CA ARG A 95 -7.70 -13.89 -1.13
C ARG A 95 -7.93 -12.40 -0.93
N THR A 96 -9.03 -12.02 -0.28
CA THR A 96 -9.35 -10.63 0.04
C THR A 96 -8.28 -10.00 0.93
N ALA A 97 -7.78 -10.73 1.93
CA ALA A 97 -6.68 -10.28 2.79
C ALA A 97 -5.38 -10.06 2.00
N PHE A 98 -5.00 -11.00 1.12
CA PHE A 98 -3.83 -10.86 0.25
C PHE A 98 -3.93 -9.66 -0.69
N CYS A 99 -5.10 -9.47 -1.32
CA CYS A 99 -5.34 -8.29 -2.14
C CYS A 99 -5.27 -6.99 -1.35
N THR A 100 -5.83 -6.96 -0.13
CA THR A 100 -5.80 -5.78 0.74
C THR A 100 -4.38 -5.45 1.17
N LEU A 101 -3.59 -6.45 1.54
CA LEU A 101 -2.16 -6.28 1.85
C LEU A 101 -1.35 -5.83 0.63
N GLY A 102 -1.68 -6.35 -0.56
CA GLY A 102 -1.09 -5.90 -1.81
C GLY A 102 -1.32 -4.41 -2.07
N LEU A 103 -2.57 -3.96 -1.95
CA LEU A 103 -2.94 -2.54 -2.03
C LEU A 103 -2.23 -1.69 -0.95
N PHE A 104 -2.10 -2.21 0.27
CA PHE A 104 -1.37 -1.54 1.33
C PHE A 104 0.09 -1.32 0.95
N PHE A 105 0.80 -2.35 0.50
CA PHE A 105 2.20 -2.22 0.09
C PHE A 105 2.39 -1.30 -1.12
N ILE A 106 1.50 -1.34 -2.11
CA ILE A 106 1.49 -0.38 -3.22
C ILE A 106 1.33 1.05 -2.70
N GLY A 107 0.39 1.26 -1.77
CA GLY A 107 0.13 2.56 -1.16
C GLY A 107 1.30 3.09 -0.33
N LEU A 108 2.12 2.22 0.25
CA LEU A 108 3.36 2.60 0.93
C LEU A 108 4.50 2.92 -0.04
N ALA A 109 4.63 2.11 -1.09
CA ALA A 109 5.76 2.21 -2.01
C ALA A 109 5.67 3.41 -2.95
N LEU A 110 4.48 3.71 -3.48
CA LEU A 110 4.28 4.81 -4.46
C LEU A 110 4.83 6.17 -3.98
N PRO A 111 4.45 6.68 -2.81
CA PRO A 111 5.00 7.93 -2.27
C PRO A 111 6.50 7.87 -2.01
N GLY A 112 6.99 6.72 -1.52
CA GLY A 112 8.41 6.50 -1.29
C GLY A 112 9.21 6.63 -2.58
N LEU A 113 8.68 6.08 -3.67
CA LEU A 113 9.31 6.09 -4.98
C LEU A 113 9.39 7.52 -5.53
N VAL A 114 8.29 8.28 -5.42
CA VAL A 114 8.25 9.69 -5.81
C VAL A 114 9.22 10.52 -4.96
N SER A 115 9.30 10.28 -3.65
CA SER A 115 10.27 10.94 -2.78
C SER A 115 11.71 10.66 -3.21
N SER A 116 12.05 9.40 -3.55
CA SER A 116 13.38 9.04 -4.03
C SER A 116 13.71 9.70 -5.37
N PHE A 117 12.74 9.76 -6.29
CA PHE A 117 12.91 10.48 -7.56
C PHE A 117 13.16 11.96 -7.37
N ILE A 118 12.42 12.61 -6.46
CA ILE A 118 12.61 14.02 -6.12
C ILE A 118 14.03 14.24 -5.58
N ASN A 119 14.49 13.40 -4.64
CA ASN A 119 15.85 13.44 -4.08
C ASN A 119 16.93 13.33 -5.17
N LEU A 120 16.81 12.34 -6.06
CA LEU A 120 17.78 12.07 -7.12
C LEU A 120 17.84 13.18 -8.16
N LYS A 121 16.69 13.71 -8.59
CA LYS A 121 16.63 14.65 -9.73
C LYS A 121 16.80 16.11 -9.33
N PHE A 122 16.30 16.51 -8.17
CA PHE A 122 16.26 17.93 -7.79
C PHE A 122 17.23 18.29 -6.68
N ILE A 123 17.51 17.37 -5.75
CA ILE A 123 18.22 17.70 -4.50
C ILE A 123 19.70 17.35 -4.59
N MET A 124 20.03 16.10 -4.91
CA MET A 124 21.43 15.67 -5.05
C MET A 124 22.25 16.56 -5.99
N PRO A 125 21.76 16.91 -7.20
CA PRO A 125 22.51 17.77 -8.11
C PRO A 125 22.68 19.20 -7.58
N LYS A 126 21.67 19.72 -6.86
CA LYS A 126 21.67 21.10 -6.37
C LYS A 126 22.67 21.32 -5.24
N TYR A 127 22.84 20.33 -4.36
CA TYR A 127 23.70 20.42 -3.18
C TYR A 127 25.03 19.65 -3.33
N GLY A 128 25.30 19.08 -4.51
CA GLY A 128 26.52 18.31 -4.76
C GLY A 128 26.62 17.02 -3.94
N TYR A 129 25.50 16.50 -3.44
CA TYR A 129 25.49 15.25 -2.68
C TYR A 129 25.55 14.04 -3.61
N PHE A 130 26.43 13.10 -3.28
CA PHE A 130 26.41 11.77 -3.87
C PHE A 130 25.32 10.91 -3.23
N MET A 131 24.87 9.90 -3.97
CA MET A 131 23.86 8.97 -3.49
C MET A 131 24.40 8.18 -2.30
N GLN A 132 23.87 8.47 -1.11
CA GLN A 132 24.27 7.76 0.10
C GLN A 132 23.75 6.32 0.06
N PRO A 133 24.47 5.35 0.67
CA PRO A 133 24.02 3.96 0.74
C PRO A 133 22.61 3.79 1.32
N THR A 134 22.22 4.67 2.24
CA THR A 134 20.88 4.73 2.85
C THR A 134 19.78 5.06 1.84
N GLU A 135 20.02 5.99 0.91
CA GLU A 135 19.07 6.35 -0.15
C GLU A 135 18.92 5.23 -1.18
N VAL A 136 20.01 4.53 -1.50
CA VAL A 136 19.99 3.33 -2.36
C VAL A 136 19.20 2.21 -1.69
N ALA A 137 19.47 1.92 -0.42
CA ALA A 137 18.75 0.91 0.34
C ALA A 137 17.24 1.20 0.40
N LYS A 138 16.87 2.47 0.63
CA LYS A 138 15.48 2.92 0.63
C LYS A 138 14.80 2.75 -0.73
N LEU A 139 15.50 3.06 -1.81
CA LEU A 139 14.97 2.85 -3.17
C LEU A 139 14.75 1.36 -3.45
N ILE A 140 15.69 0.50 -3.05
CA ILE A 140 15.57 -0.96 -3.18
C ILE A 140 14.40 -1.47 -2.34
N GLU A 141 14.30 -1.08 -1.07
CA GLU A 141 13.19 -1.42 -0.17
C GLU A 141 11.84 -1.05 -0.80
N THR A 142 11.72 0.19 -1.26
CA THR A 142 10.49 0.71 -1.88
C THR A 142 10.15 -0.07 -3.15
N THR A 143 11.16 -0.42 -3.96
CA THR A 143 10.98 -1.20 -5.20
C THR A 143 10.51 -2.62 -4.88
N ILE A 144 11.14 -3.29 -3.91
CA ILE A 144 10.73 -4.62 -3.46
C ILE A 144 9.30 -4.58 -2.91
N GLN A 145 8.98 -3.58 -2.08
CA GLN A 145 7.64 -3.40 -1.53
C GLN A 145 6.59 -3.19 -2.63
N LEU A 146 6.91 -2.43 -3.67
CA LEU A 146 6.02 -2.24 -4.82
C LEU A 146 5.80 -3.56 -5.57
N LEU A 147 6.87 -4.29 -5.88
CA LEU A 147 6.79 -5.57 -6.58
C LEU A 147 5.99 -6.61 -5.78
N LEU A 148 6.22 -6.69 -4.48
CA LEU A 148 5.45 -7.54 -3.57
C LEU A 148 3.99 -7.11 -3.52
N GLY A 149 3.71 -5.80 -3.44
CA GLY A 149 2.35 -5.27 -3.42
C GLY A 149 1.57 -5.62 -4.68
N ILE A 150 2.18 -5.41 -5.86
CA ILE A 150 1.61 -5.78 -7.16
C ILE A 150 1.41 -7.30 -7.24
N GLY A 151 2.43 -8.08 -6.86
CA GLY A 151 2.38 -9.53 -6.86
C GLY A 151 1.27 -10.10 -5.96
N MET A 152 1.08 -9.53 -4.77
CA MET A 152 0.00 -9.94 -3.85
C MET A 152 -1.38 -9.53 -4.34
N PHE A 153 -1.52 -8.33 -4.92
CA PHE A 153 -2.80 -7.85 -5.43
C PHE A 153 -3.26 -8.61 -6.68
N ALA A 154 -2.37 -8.76 -7.68
CA ALA A 154 -2.69 -9.44 -8.92
C ALA A 154 -2.62 -10.98 -8.80
N GLY A 155 -1.71 -11.49 -7.97
CA GLY A 155 -1.43 -12.93 -7.81
C GLY A 155 -2.11 -13.59 -6.61
N SER A 156 -3.08 -12.94 -5.97
CA SER A 156 -3.73 -13.43 -4.74
C SER A 156 -4.22 -14.87 -4.83
N LYS A 157 -4.74 -15.32 -5.98
CA LYS A 157 -5.14 -16.71 -6.22
C LYS A 157 -3.98 -17.70 -6.09
N GLY A 158 -2.83 -17.37 -6.69
CA GLY A 158 -1.63 -18.21 -6.64
C GLY A 158 -1.07 -18.34 -5.23
N LEU A 159 -1.09 -17.23 -4.47
CA LEU A 159 -0.65 -17.20 -3.07
C LEU A 159 -1.53 -18.08 -2.17
N VAL A 160 -2.85 -18.01 -2.33
CA VAL A 160 -3.78 -18.84 -1.56
C VAL A 160 -3.58 -20.33 -1.86
N ARG A 161 -3.35 -20.70 -3.12
CA ARG A 161 -3.03 -22.07 -3.53
C ARG A 161 -1.72 -22.58 -2.95
N ILE A 162 -0.66 -21.76 -2.98
CA ILE A 162 0.66 -22.10 -2.38
C ILE A 162 0.50 -22.35 -0.87
N LEU A 163 -0.28 -21.52 -0.17
CA LEU A 163 -0.58 -21.70 1.25
C LEU A 163 -1.38 -22.98 1.54
N GLY A 164 -2.29 -23.38 0.65
CA GLY A 164 -2.98 -24.66 0.73
C GLY A 164 -1.99 -25.83 0.68
N VAL A 165 -1.11 -25.85 -0.32
CA VAL A 165 -0.10 -26.90 -0.52
C VAL A 165 0.89 -26.97 0.65
N LEU A 166 1.38 -25.83 1.14
CA LEU A 166 2.28 -25.76 2.30
C LEU A 166 1.63 -26.28 3.58
N ARG A 167 0.32 -26.06 3.74
CA ARG A 167 -0.44 -26.57 4.89
C ARG A 167 -0.67 -28.08 4.80
N GLU A 168 -0.80 -28.61 3.60
CA GLU A 168 -0.97 -30.06 3.36
C GLU A 168 0.35 -30.83 3.43
N THR A 169 1.47 -30.17 3.13
CA THR A 169 2.83 -30.74 3.19
C THR A 169 3.59 -30.43 4.48
N GLY A 170 2.99 -29.63 5.38
CA GLY A 170 3.56 -29.34 6.69
C GLY A 170 3.53 -30.56 7.63
N PRO A 171 4.54 -30.73 8.52
CA PRO A 171 4.72 -31.91 9.38
C PRO A 171 3.66 -32.12 10.49
N GLY A 172 2.45 -31.57 10.34
CA GLY A 172 1.32 -31.70 11.27
C GLY A 172 0.24 -32.71 10.86
N LYS A 173 0.38 -33.40 9.72
CA LYS A 173 -0.48 -34.54 9.36
C LYS A 173 0.25 -35.86 9.61
N ARG A 174 0.42 -36.25 10.88
CA ARG A 174 0.55 -37.66 11.27
C ARG A 174 -0.60 -38.00 12.21
N THR A 175 -1.45 -38.88 11.70
CA THR A 175 -2.23 -39.89 12.45
C THR A 175 -3.26 -39.38 13.47
N GLU A 176 -4.44 -39.03 12.97
CA GLU A 176 -5.67 -39.59 13.53
C GLU A 176 -6.26 -40.48 12.43
N TYR A 177 -6.87 -41.61 12.81
CA TYR A 177 -7.31 -42.76 12.00
C TYR A 177 -6.26 -43.87 11.77
N SER A 178 -6.06 -44.67 12.82
CA SER A 178 -6.24 -46.13 12.78
C SER A 178 -6.44 -46.66 14.20
#